data_AF-A0A350ET01-F1
#
_entry.id   AF-A0A350ET01-F1
#
_cell.length_a   1.000
_cell.length_b   1.000
_cell.length_c   1.000
_cell.angle_alpha   90.00
_cell.angle_beta   90.00
_cell.angle_gamma   90.00
#
_symmetry.space_group_name_H-M   'P 1'
#
loop_
_entity.id
_entity.type
_entity.pdbx_description
1 polymer ?
#
loop_
_entity_poly.entity_id
_entity_poly.type
_entity_poly.pdbx_seq_one_letter_code
_entity_poly.pdbx_strand_id
1 'polypeptide(L)' 'MNPIQRRSFIKSLGVSAAALPFLTGLPSLGLANTVPRRQRLIVMFSPNGTIPSAFWPDEEGPDFQLKEVMQPL' A
#
# COMPACT_ATOMS: atom_id res chain seq x y z
N MET A 1 -25.93 -29.47 37.94
CA MET A 1 -25.74 -28.68 36.71
C MET A 1 -26.69 -27.49 36.77
N ASN A 2 -26.16 -26.27 36.88
CA ASN A 2 -27.00 -25.07 36.91
C ASN A 2 -27.43 -24.76 35.47
N PRO A 3 -28.74 -24.71 35.15
CA PRO A 3 -29.19 -24.47 33.78
C PRO A 3 -28.72 -23.10 33.31
N ILE A 4 -28.11 -23.06 32.12
CA ILE A 4 -27.68 -21.81 31.50
C ILE A 4 -28.93 -20.97 31.22
N GLN A 5 -29.03 -19.82 31.88
CA GLN A 5 -30.15 -18.91 31.67
C GLN A 5 -30.11 -18.33 30.25
N ARG A 6 -31.20 -18.50 29.49
CA ARG A 6 -31.32 -18.04 28.08
C ARG A 6 -30.88 -16.59 27.87
N ARG A 7 -31.24 -15.69 28.80
CA ARG A 7 -30.88 -14.27 28.75
C ARG A 7 -29.37 -14.05 28.93
N SER A 8 -28.74 -14.79 29.84
CA SER A 8 -27.29 -14.75 30.05
C SER A 8 -26.55 -15.30 28.82
N PHE A 9 -27.04 -16.40 28.25
CA PHE A 9 -26.50 -16.98 27.03
C PHE A 9 -26.54 -16.00 25.85
N ILE A 10 -27.69 -15.38 25.57
CA ILE A 10 -27.84 -14.42 24.47
C ILE A 10 -26.97 -13.17 24.69
N LYS A 11 -26.87 -12.68 25.93
CA LYS A 11 -26.01 -11.53 26.28
C LYS A 11 -24.53 -11.83 26.00
N SER A 12 -24.06 -13.03 26.35
CA SER A 12 -22.68 -13.45 26.07
C SER A 12 -22.45 -13.76 24.59
N LEU A 13 -23.40 -14.40 23.92
CA LEU A 13 -23.32 -14.76 22.50
C LEU A 13 -23.20 -13.53 21.60
N GLY A 14 -23.93 -12.44 21.91
CA GLY A 14 -23.87 -11.20 21.11
C GLY A 14 -22.46 -10.60 21.07
N VAL A 15 -21.75 -10.60 22.20
CA VAL A 15 -20.36 -10.11 22.27
C VAL A 15 -19.41 -11.04 21.50
N SER A 16 -19.58 -12.36 21.64
CA SER A 16 -18.78 -13.35 20.91
C SER A 16 -19.01 -13.29 19.40
N ALA A 17 -20.25 -13.09 18.95
CA ALA A 17 -20.58 -12.96 17.53
C ALA A 17 -20.05 -11.66 16.92
N ALA A 18 -20.05 -10.55 17.68
CA ALA A 18 -19.44 -9.29 17.26
C ALA A 18 -17.91 -9.39 17.09
N ALA A 19 -17.26 -10.30 17.83
CA ALA A 19 -15.83 -10.57 17.69
C ALA A 19 -15.49 -11.49 16.49
N LEU A 20 -16.48 -12.18 15.92
CA LEU A 20 -16.26 -13.18 14.86
C LEU A 20 -15.57 -12.63 13.60
N PRO A 21 -15.93 -11.45 13.05
CA PRO A 21 -15.24 -10.89 11.87
C PRO A 21 -13.75 -10.61 12.12
N PHE A 22 -13.40 -10.25 13.37
CA PHE A 22 -12.02 -9.99 13.76
C PHE A 22 -11.21 -11.28 13.86
N LEU A 23 -11.82 -12.38 14.31
CA LEU A 23 -11.17 -13.69 14.37
C LEU A 23 -10.96 -14.30 12.98
N THR A 24 -11.94 -14.18 12.08
CA THR A 24 -11.81 -14.68 10.69
C THR A 24 -10.81 -13.89 9.86
N GLY A 25 -10.50 -12.65 10.27
CA GLY A 25 -9.46 -11.83 9.66
C GLY A 25 -8.05 -12.09 10.19
N LEU A 26 -7.90 -12.91 11.25
CA LEU A 26 -6.57 -13.24 11.78
C LEU A 26 -5.82 -14.16 10.81
N PRO A 27 -4.58 -13.82 10.43
CA PRO A 27 -3.77 -14.64 9.53
C PRO A 27 -3.53 -16.08 10.02
N SER A 28 -3.65 -16.31 11.33
CA SER A 28 -3.48 -17.61 11.98
C SER A 28 -4.71 -18.52 11.95
N LEU A 29 -5.92 -17.95 11.81
CA LEU A 29 -7.20 -18.67 11.81
C LEU A 29 -7.87 -18.70 10.44
N GLY A 30 -7.63 -17.69 9.61
CA GLY A 30 -7.91 -17.80 8.19
C GLY A 30 -6.92 -18.81 7.61
N LEU A 31 -7.40 -20.01 7.26
CA LEU A 31 -6.66 -21.06 6.53
C LEU A 31 -5.62 -20.39 5.65
N ALA A 32 -4.37 -20.45 6.13
CA ALA A 32 -3.34 -19.50 5.78
C ALA A 32 -3.31 -19.25 4.27
N ASN A 33 -3.12 -17.99 3.89
CA ASN A 33 -2.66 -17.60 2.58
C ASN A 33 -1.33 -18.32 2.27
N THR A 34 -1.40 -19.61 1.93
CA THR A 34 -0.32 -20.42 1.37
C THR A 34 -0.01 -19.97 -0.05
N VAL A 35 -0.86 -19.12 -0.62
CA VAL A 35 -0.60 -18.44 -1.87
C VAL A 35 0.53 -17.44 -1.63
N PRO A 36 1.72 -17.66 -2.24
CA PRO A 36 2.80 -16.70 -2.15
C PRO A 36 2.31 -15.33 -2.63
N ARG A 37 2.73 -14.28 -1.92
CA ARG A 37 2.34 -12.91 -2.25
C ARG A 37 2.70 -12.63 -3.71
N ARG A 38 1.71 -12.20 -4.50
CA ARG A 38 1.89 -11.87 -5.92
C ARG A 38 3.02 -10.86 -6.07
N GLN A 39 4.14 -11.27 -6.67
CA GLN A 39 5.25 -10.39 -7.00
C GLN A 39 4.82 -9.49 -8.17
N ARG A 40 4.97 -8.17 -8.01
CA ARG A 40 4.69 -7.18 -9.05
C ARG A 40 6.03 -6.67 -9.54
N LEU A 41 6.42 -7.03 -10.76
CA LEU A 41 7.60 -6.48 -11.41
C LEU A 41 7.21 -5.19 -12.12
N ILE A 42 7.94 -4.11 -11.84
CA ILE A 42 7.84 -2.84 -12.56
C ILE A 42 9.17 -2.65 -13.28
N VAL A 43 9.15 -2.68 -14.61
CA VAL A 43 10.31 -2.34 -15.45
C VAL A 43 10.09 -0.93 -15.97
N MET A 44 10.92 0.01 -15.53
CA MET A 44 10.89 1.40 -15.99
C MET A 44 12.13 1.66 -16.83
N PHE A 45 11.91 1.96 -18.10
CA PHE A 45 12.97 2.31 -19.05
C PHE A 45 12.66 3.69 -19.63
N SER A 46 13.55 4.66 -19.40
CA SER A 46 13.50 5.97 -20.05
C SER A 46 14.65 6.03 -21.07
N PRO A 47 14.35 5.94 -22.39
CA PRO A 47 15.38 5.88 -23.43
C PRO A 47 16.24 7.15 -23.51
N ASN A 48 15.75 8.26 -22.96
CA ASN A 48 16.46 9.53 -22.82
C ASN A 48 16.25 10.03 -21.39
N GLY A 49 16.99 9.46 -20.43
CA GLY A 49 16.90 9.86 -19.04
C GLY A 49 17.33 11.32 -18.86
N THR A 50 16.39 12.24 -18.91
CA THR A 50 16.66 13.64 -18.56
C THR A 50 16.92 13.71 -17.06
N ILE A 51 18.13 14.10 -16.67
CA ILE A 51 18.44 14.41 -15.27
C ILE A 51 17.69 15.71 -14.96
N PRO A 52 16.67 15.73 -14.09
CA PRO A 52 15.83 16.92 -13.92
C PRO A 52 16.63 18.16 -13.51
N SER A 53 17.67 17.98 -12.69
CA SER A 53 18.58 19.07 -12.30
C SER A 53 19.40 19.65 -13.44
N ALA A 54 19.59 18.89 -14.53
CA ALA A 54 20.29 19.35 -15.73
C ALA A 54 19.33 19.97 -16.76
N PHE A 55 18.02 19.74 -16.66
CA PHE A 55 17.04 20.24 -17.63
C PHE A 55 16.54 21.63 -17.31
N TRP A 56 16.26 21.91 -16.03
CA TRP A 56 15.70 23.19 -15.62
C TRP A 56 16.80 24.25 -15.47
N PRO A 57 16.64 25.47 -16.01
CA PRO A 57 17.54 26.59 -15.77
C PRO A 57 17.64 26.93 -14.28
N ASP A 58 18.80 27.42 -13.83
CA ASP A 58 18.98 27.91 -12.46
C ASP A 58 18.56 29.39 -12.31
N GLU A 59 18.46 30.10 -13.44
CA GLU A 59 18.18 31.54 -13.51
C GLU A 59 16.89 31.80 -14.31
N GLU A 60 16.17 32.87 -13.96
CA GLU A 60 14.96 33.32 -14.64
C GLU A 60 15.24 34.62 -15.43
N GLY A 61 14.57 34.80 -16.57
CA GLY A 61 14.67 36.01 -17.39
C GLY A 61 14.94 35.73 -18.87
N PRO A 62 15.06 36.77 -19.72
CA PRO A 62 15.28 36.61 -21.15
C PRO A 62 16.67 36.04 -21.51
N ASP A 63 17.66 36.22 -20.62
CA ASP A 63 19.08 35.89 -20.88
C ASP A 63 19.57 34.66 -20.10
N PHE A 64 18.65 33.77 -19.72
CA PHE A 64 19.00 32.56 -18.96
C PHE A 64 19.93 31.64 -19.74
N GLN A 65 20.84 30.99 -19.03
CA GLN A 65 21.83 30.10 -19.65
C GLN A 65 21.30 28.67 -19.78
N LEU A 66 21.51 28.08 -20.96
CA LEU A 66 21.17 26.68 -21.22
C LEU A 66 22.24 25.75 -20.63
N LYS A 67 21.78 24.77 -19.85
CA LYS A 67 22.62 23.69 -19.32
C LYS A 67 23.06 22.75 -20.43
N GLU A 68 24.15 22.01 -20.18
CA GLU A 68 24.85 21.15 -21.14
C GLU A 68 23.92 20.21 -21.95
N VAL A 69 22.91 19.60 -21.30
CA VAL A 69 21.95 18.69 -21.96
C VAL A 69 21.01 19.38 -22.96
N MET A 70 20.90 20.71 -22.90
CA MET A 70 20.08 21.52 -23.79
C MET A 70 20.91 22.30 -24.81
N GLN A 71 22.24 22.17 -24.78
CA GLN A 71 23.09 22.80 -25.78
C GLN A 71 22.98 22.04 -27.12
N PRO A 72 22.92 22.77 -28.25
CA PRO A 72 22.91 22.15 -29.56
C PRO A 72 24.26 21.47 -29.87
N LEU A 73 24.21 20.35 -30.59
CA LEU A 73 25.37 19.60 -31.08
C LEU A 73 26.12 20.34 -32.19
#